data_AF-A0A2G6L2N7-F1
#
_entry.id   AF-A0A2G6L2N7-F1
#
_cell.length_a   1.000
_cell.length_b   1.000
_cell.length_c   1.000
_cell.angle_alpha   90.00
_cell.angle_beta   90.00
_cell.angle_gamma   90.00
#
_symmetry.space_group_name_H-M   'P 1'
#
loop_
_entity.id
_entity.type
_entity.pdbx_description
1 polymer ?
#
loop_
_entity_poly.entity_id
_entity_poly.type
_entity_poly.pdbx_seq_one_letter_code
_entity_poly.pdbx_strand_id
1 'polypeptide(L)'
;MNAAADFGVMCKKQMKYNILFLGLFFLLTGVAFLFLENIFFQYIDKDGLIYESFFLPLGVLALIIGSLLLFTLILKKIWQSLPTKNRESN
;
A
#
# COMPACT_ATOMS: atom_id res chain seq x y z
N MET A 1 -13.47 -29.32 21.12
CA MET A 1 -12.64 -29.18 19.91
C MET A 1 -12.44 -27.68 19.61
N ASN A 2 -11.22 -27.19 19.83
CA ASN A 2 -10.53 -26.02 19.27
C ASN A 2 -11.12 -24.58 19.31
N ALA A 3 -11.44 -24.04 20.48
CA ALA A 3 -11.58 -22.59 20.67
C ALA A 3 -10.27 -21.81 20.39
N ALA A 4 -9.10 -22.44 20.64
CA ALA A 4 -7.79 -21.83 20.39
C ALA A 4 -7.46 -21.67 18.89
N ALA A 5 -7.96 -22.57 18.03
CA ALA A 5 -7.74 -22.45 16.59
C ALA A 5 -8.60 -21.35 15.98
N ASP A 6 -9.83 -21.17 16.49
CA ASP A 6 -10.77 -20.16 16.02
C ASP A 6 -10.27 -18.73 16.31
N PHE A 7 -9.73 -18.50 17.51
CA PHE A 7 -9.09 -17.23 17.89
C PHE A 7 -7.89 -16.88 17.00
N GLY A 8 -7.06 -17.87 16.65
CA GLY A 8 -5.91 -17.68 15.76
C GLY A 8 -6.30 -17.26 14.34
N VAL A 9 -7.40 -17.80 13.83
CA VAL A 9 -7.95 -17.44 12.51
C VAL A 9 -8.55 -16.04 12.52
N MET A 10 -9.27 -15.67 13.60
CA MET A 10 -9.85 -14.34 13.78
C MET A 10 -8.78 -13.25 13.84
N CYS A 11 -7.70 -13.48 14.59
CA CYS A 11 -6.59 -12.53 14.74
C CYS A 11 -5.84 -12.30 13.42
N LYS A 12 -5.61 -13.37 12.63
CA LYS A 12 -5.02 -13.25 11.28
C LYS A 12 -5.91 -12.45 10.32
N LYS A 13 -7.22 -12.62 10.38
CA LYS A 13 -8.17 -11.90 9.53
C LYS A 13 -8.20 -10.41 9.87
N GLN A 14 -8.19 -10.06 11.15
CA GLN A 14 -8.16 -8.68 11.64
C GLN A 14 -6.85 -7.97 11.26
N MET A 15 -5.70 -8.63 11.42
CA MET A 15 -4.40 -8.10 11.01
C MET A 15 -4.33 -7.82 9.50
N LYS A 16 -4.95 -8.67 8.67
CA LYS A 16 -4.96 -8.50 7.21
C LYS A 16 -5.75 -7.25 6.80
N TYR A 17 -6.87 -6.96 7.47
CA TYR A 17 -7.69 -5.79 7.20
C TYR A 17 -7.00 -4.48 7.61
N ASN A 18 -6.29 -4.49 8.73
CA ASN A 18 -5.53 -3.33 9.20
C ASN A 18 -4.39 -2.96 8.24
N ILE A 19 -3.67 -3.95 7.68
CA ILE A 19 -2.59 -3.71 6.71
C ILE A 19 -3.14 -3.16 5.39
N LEU A 20 -4.30 -3.65 4.93
CA LEU A 20 -4.98 -3.10 3.75
C LEU A 20 -5.38 -1.64 3.95
N PHE A 21 -5.99 -1.34 5.10
CA PHE A 21 -6.43 0.02 5.42
C PHE A 21 -5.24 0.97 5.56
N LEU A 22 -4.15 0.53 6.20
CA LEU A 22 -2.92 1.31 6.34
C LEU A 22 -2.25 1.57 4.97
N GLY A 23 -2.17 0.55 4.12
CA GLY A 23 -1.63 0.70 2.76
C GLY A 23 -2.45 1.67 1.91
N LEU A 24 -3.78 1.56 1.97
CA LEU A 24 -4.69 2.47 1.26
C LEU A 24 -4.61 3.90 1.79
N PHE A 25 -4.49 4.07 3.11
CA PHE A 25 -4.30 5.37 3.75
C PHE A 25 -3.01 6.05 3.29
N PHE A 26 -1.89 5.31 3.25
CA PHE A 26 -0.62 5.83 2.73
C PHE A 26 -0.71 6.22 1.25
N LEU A 27 -1.43 5.41 0.45
CA LEU A 27 -1.63 5.68 -0.97
C LEU A 27 -2.47 6.94 -1.20
N LEU A 28 -3.60 7.07 -0.48
CA LEU A 28 -4.44 8.28 -0.49
C LEU A 28 -3.66 9.53 -0.08
N THR A 29 -2.84 9.41 0.97
CA THR A 29 -2.00 10.50 1.47
C THR A 29 -0.96 10.92 0.42
N GLY A 30 -0.30 9.95 -0.25
CA GLY A 30 0.64 10.22 -1.32
C GLY A 30 0.00 10.91 -2.53
N VAL A 31 -1.19 10.47 -2.95
CA VAL A 31 -1.95 11.13 -4.03
C VAL A 31 -2.35 12.55 -3.63
N ALA A 32 -2.78 12.76 -2.39
CA ALA A 32 -3.11 14.09 -1.90
C ALA A 32 -1.89 15.02 -1.96
N PHE A 33 -0.71 14.56 -1.54
CA PHE A 33 0.51 15.35 -1.63
C PHE A 33 0.91 15.70 -3.07
N LEU A 34 0.81 14.76 -4.01
CA LEU A 34 1.02 15.05 -5.44
C LEU A 34 0.00 16.05 -6.00
N PHE A 35 -1.25 15.97 -5.56
CA PHE A 35 -2.29 16.90 -6.00
C PHE A 35 -2.06 18.32 -5.46
N LEU A 36 -1.67 18.44 -4.19
CA LEU A 36 -1.24 19.70 -3.60
C LEU A 36 -0.02 20.27 -4.33
N GLU A 37 0.96 19.44 -4.66
CA GLU A 37 2.12 19.87 -5.43
C GLU A 37 1.71 20.43 -6.80
N ASN A 38 0.86 19.71 -7.54
CA ASN A 38 0.36 20.17 -8.83
C ASN A 38 -0.41 21.50 -8.75
N ILE A 39 -1.11 21.78 -7.64
CA ILE A 39 -1.83 23.05 -7.43
C ILE A 39 -0.89 24.19 -7.03
N PHE A 40 -0.03 23.97 -6.05
CA PHE A 40 0.70 25.04 -5.37
C PHE A 40 2.09 25.29 -5.96
N PHE A 41 2.73 24.27 -6.53
CA PHE A 41 4.14 24.32 -6.90
C PHE A 41 4.39 24.16 -8.40
N GLN A 42 3.42 23.64 -9.15
CA GLN A 42 3.49 23.61 -10.62
C GLN A 42 3.11 24.94 -11.27
N TYR A 43 2.61 25.92 -10.49
CA TYR A 43 2.37 27.28 -10.94
C TYR A 43 3.67 28.08 -10.79
N ILE A 44 4.42 28.15 -11.90
CA ILE A 44 5.65 28.94 -12.04
C ILE A 44 5.38 30.37 -11.60
N ASP A 45 6.08 30.82 -10.56
CA ASP A 45 6.09 32.23 -10.20
C ASP A 45 6.79 33.03 -11.30
N LYS A 46 6.35 34.27 -11.52
CA LYS A 46 6.81 35.14 -12.63
C LYS A 46 8.32 35.40 -12.63
N ASP A 47 9.00 35.05 -11.54
CA ASP A 47 10.43 35.25 -11.31
C ASP A 47 11.32 34.06 -11.70
N GLY A 48 10.74 32.97 -12.23
CA GLY A 48 11.50 31.82 -12.76
C GLY A 48 12.25 31.00 -11.70
N LEU A 49 12.02 31.27 -10.42
CA LEU A 49 12.58 30.51 -9.30
C LEU A 49 11.67 29.33 -8.99
N ILE A 50 12.23 28.13 -9.11
CA ILE A 50 11.58 26.89 -8.69
C ILE A 50 11.63 26.86 -7.16
N TYR A 51 10.48 26.94 -6.49
CA TYR A 51 10.42 26.56 -5.07
C TYR A 51 10.59 25.04 -4.98
N GLU A 52 11.71 24.59 -4.41
CA GLU A 52 11.94 23.17 -4.20
C GLU A 52 10.84 22.59 -3.30
N SER A 53 10.03 21.74 -3.90
CA SER A 53 8.87 21.15 -3.24
C SER A 53 9.30 19.87 -2.55
N PHE A 54 9.38 19.89 -1.22
CA PHE A 54 9.51 18.65 -0.44
C PHE A 54 8.26 17.75 -0.57
N PHE A 55 7.16 18.28 -1.08
CA PHE A 55 5.91 17.54 -1.29
C PHE A 55 6.02 16.45 -2.36
N LEU A 56 6.76 16.67 -3.46
CA LEU A 56 6.97 15.65 -4.49
C LEU A 56 7.71 14.41 -3.94
N PRO A 57 8.92 14.54 -3.36
CA PRO A 57 9.63 13.38 -2.82
C PRO A 57 8.86 12.71 -1.68
N LEU A 58 8.18 13.46 -0.80
CA LEU A 58 7.36 12.85 0.26
C LEU A 58 6.13 12.11 -0.31
N GLY A 59 5.44 12.68 -1.30
CA GLY A 59 4.28 12.06 -1.95
C GLY A 59 4.67 10.78 -2.67
N VAL A 60 5.79 10.79 -3.41
CA VAL A 60 6.34 9.61 -4.09
C VAL A 60 6.75 8.54 -3.08
N LEU A 61 7.45 8.89 -1.99
CA LEU A 61 7.81 7.93 -0.94
C LEU A 61 6.57 7.30 -0.29
N ALA A 62 5.55 8.10 0.01
CA ALA A 62 4.29 7.60 0.57
C ALA A 62 3.59 6.62 -0.39
N LEU A 63 3.58 6.92 -1.70
CA LEU A 63 3.05 6.02 -2.72
C LEU A 63 3.84 4.72 -2.84
N ILE A 64 5.17 4.78 -2.81
CA ILE A 64 6.03 3.60 -2.86
C ILE A 64 5.72 2.68 -1.67
N ILE A 65 5.66 3.24 -0.45
CA ILE A 65 5.38 2.47 0.77
C ILE A 65 3.96 1.86 0.70
N GLY A 66 2.94 2.66 0.35
CA GLY A 66 1.56 2.19 0.22
C GLY A 66 1.40 1.09 -0.84
N SER A 67 2.06 1.27 -1.99
CA SER A 67 2.08 0.28 -3.07
C SER A 67 2.77 -1.01 -2.65
N LEU A 68 3.93 -0.94 -1.98
CA LEU A 68 4.66 -2.11 -1.53
C LEU A 68 3.84 -2.95 -0.52
N LEU A 69 3.16 -2.27 0.41
CA LEU A 69 2.23 -2.90 1.36
C LEU A 69 1.12 -3.67 0.63
N LEU A 70 0.43 -3.04 -0.33
CA LEU A 70 -0.61 -3.70 -1.12
C LEU A 70 -0.06 -4.83 -1.98
N PHE A 71 1.13 -4.64 -2.57
CA PHE A 71 1.79 -5.63 -3.40
C PHE A 71 2.11 -6.91 -2.63
N THR A 72 2.59 -6.80 -1.39
CA THR A 72 2.84 -7.98 -0.54
C THR A 72 1.56 -8.77 -0.25
N LEU A 73 0.41 -8.10 -0.13
CA LEU A 73 -0.88 -8.75 0.09
C LEU A 73 -1.40 -9.43 -1.18
N ILE A 74 -1.20 -8.82 -2.34
CA ILE A 74 -1.52 -9.40 -3.64
C ILE A 74 -0.65 -10.65 -3.88
N LEU A 75 0.67 -10.55 -3.65
CA LEU A 75 1.58 -11.69 -3.74
C LEU A 75 1.16 -12.84 -2.84
N LYS A 76 0.82 -12.56 -1.57
CA LYS A 76 0.30 -13.58 -0.64
C LYS A 76 -1.00 -14.20 -1.14
N LYS A 77 -1.91 -13.40 -1.69
CA LYS A 77 -3.18 -13.89 -2.25
C LYS A 77 -2.95 -14.77 -3.47
N ILE A 78 -2.04 -14.39 -4.36
CA ILE A 78 -1.65 -15.18 -5.54
C ILE A 78 -1.01 -16.51 -5.10
N TRP A 79 -0.07 -16.48 -4.16
CA TRP A 79 0.56 -17.68 -3.61
C TRP A 79 -0.44 -18.64 -2.95
N GLN A 80 -1.43 -18.10 -2.22
CA GLN A 80 -2.49 -18.91 -1.62
C GLN A 80 -3.48 -19.46 -2.66
N SER A 81 -3.64 -18.77 -3.79
CA SER A 81 -4.52 -19.16 -4.87
C SER A 81 -3.84 -20.09 -5.88
N LEU A 82 -2.53 -20.30 -5.79
CA LEU A 82 -1.86 -21.33 -6.57
C LEU A 82 -2.33 -22.69 -6.03
N PRO A 83 -3.09 -23.47 -6.84
CA PRO A 83 -3.35 -24.84 -6.47
C PRO A 83 -1.99 -25.51 -6.43
N THR A 84 -1.59 -26.02 -5.26
CA THR A 84 -0.51 -26.98 -5.15
C THR A 84 -0.89 -28.14 -6.07
N LYS A 85 -0.40 -28.10 -7.31
CA LYS A 85 -0.67 -29.14 -8.30
C LYS A 85 -0.05 -30.42 -7.74
N ASN A 86 -0.95 -31.28 -7.27
CA ASN A 86 -0.79 -32.65 -6.79
C ASN A 86 0.62 -33.22 -6.92
N ARG A 87 1.31 -33.32 -5.78
CA ARG A 87 2.24 -34.43 -5.56
C ARG A 87 1.40 -35.70 -5.38
N GLU A 88 1.04 -36.35 -6.49
CA GLU A 88 0.65 -37.76 -6.52
C GLU A 88 0.41 -38.16 -7.99
N SER A 89 1.51 -38.44 -8.69
CA SER A 89 1.49 -39.29 -9.88
C SER A 89 2.71 -40.19 -9.80
N ASN A 90 2.47 -41.40 -9.26
CA ASN A 90 3.29 -42.62 -9.29
C ASN A 90 4.76 -42.49 -8.86
#